data_AF-A0A2E9GWF2-F1
#
_entry.id   AF-A0A2E9GWF2-F1
#
_cell.length_a   1.000
_cell.length_b   1.000
_cell.length_c   1.000
_cell.angle_alpha   90.00
_cell.angle_beta   90.00
_cell.angle_gamma   90.00
#
_symmetry.space_group_name_H-M   'P 1'
#
loop_
_entity.id
_entity.type
_entity.pdbx_description
1 polymer ?
#
loop_
_entity_poly.entity_id
_entity_poly.type
_entity_poly.pdbx_seq_one_letter_code
_entity_poly.pdbx_strand_id
1 'polypeptide(L)'
;MADATLEQLRVIVVVYVSAIAPLVLVPVLRAKGRLPAWVTPVYIGSFLACALGWELWFSYGWVAGDPVDLRRADVLNTMLPMQINWLLNSLADAGTVCLGGLLLAWWACGRRSEIFRRWHWGAFAVLLGWCIAQNLFVEMFLYHDQLAEGKPLSWAPFAPTGPWLNPTLFRYAGRTITLQGQLPWLIVPPILYGVVIETVKRREAAG
;
A
#
# COMPACT_ATOMS: atom_id res chain seq x y z
N MET A 1 17.10 -26.74 4.23
CA MET A 1 16.20 -25.58 4.09
C MET A 1 15.17 -25.72 5.20
N ALA A 2 15.00 -24.71 6.06
CA ALA A 2 13.92 -24.75 7.04
C ALA A 2 12.59 -24.64 6.31
N ASP A 3 11.65 -25.54 6.59
CA ASP A 3 10.32 -25.51 6.00
C ASP A 3 9.56 -24.27 6.51
N ALA A 4 8.97 -23.50 5.60
CA ALA A 4 8.19 -22.33 5.96
C ALA A 4 6.91 -22.75 6.69
N THR A 5 6.57 -22.06 7.78
CA THR A 5 5.26 -22.23 8.41
C THR A 5 4.14 -21.79 7.47
N LEU A 6 2.92 -22.27 7.70
CA LEU A 6 1.77 -21.87 6.89
C LEU A 6 1.55 -20.34 6.88
N GLU A 7 1.84 -19.67 8.00
CA GLU A 7 1.75 -18.21 8.11
C GLU A 7 2.81 -17.52 7.24
N GLN A 8 4.05 -17.98 7.28
CA GLN A 8 5.12 -17.42 6.46
C GLN A 8 4.86 -17.65 4.97
N LEU A 9 4.38 -18.83 4.59
CA LEU A 9 3.99 -19.13 3.22
C LEU A 9 2.84 -18.22 2.75
N ARG A 10 1.84 -17.99 3.61
CA ARG A 10 0.74 -17.06 3.31
C ARG A 10 1.27 -15.66 3.02
N VAL A 11 2.18 -15.14 3.85
CA VAL A 11 2.80 -13.82 3.63
C VAL A 11 3.48 -13.77 2.27
N ILE A 12 4.32 -14.76 1.96
CA ILE A 12 5.02 -14.84 0.68
C ILE A 12 4.04 -14.82 -0.49
N VAL A 13 3.06 -15.72 -0.49
CA VAL A 13 2.08 -15.85 -1.58
C VAL A 13 1.27 -14.57 -1.75
N VAL A 14 0.76 -13.99 -0.66
CA VAL A 14 -0.06 -12.78 -0.74
C VAL A 14 0.74 -11.60 -1.29
N VAL A 15 1.99 -11.40 -0.86
CA VAL A 15 2.84 -10.31 -1.36
C VAL A 15 3.11 -10.48 -2.86
N TYR A 16 3.54 -11.66 -3.28
CA TYR A 16 3.82 -11.92 -4.70
C TYR A 16 2.58 -11.78 -5.58
N VAL A 17 1.46 -12.39 -5.19
CA VAL A 17 0.22 -12.32 -5.97
C VAL A 17 -0.30 -10.89 -6.04
N SER A 18 -0.30 -10.16 -4.93
CA SER A 18 -0.78 -8.77 -4.88
C SER A 18 0.10 -7.81 -5.68
N ALA A 19 1.41 -8.09 -5.81
CA ALA A 19 2.32 -7.31 -6.64
C ALA A 19 2.20 -7.65 -8.13
N ILE A 20 2.16 -8.95 -8.47
CA ILE A 20 2.19 -9.43 -9.85
C ILE A 20 0.84 -9.22 -10.55
N ALA A 21 -0.28 -9.43 -9.87
CA ALA A 21 -1.59 -9.36 -10.50
C ALA A 21 -1.87 -7.98 -11.14
N PRO A 22 -1.66 -6.83 -10.46
CA PRO A 22 -1.81 -5.51 -11.08
C PRO A 22 -0.79 -5.27 -12.20
N LEU A 23 0.46 -5.73 -12.01
CA LEU A 23 1.54 -5.59 -12.98
C LEU A 23 1.22 -6.28 -14.32
N VAL A 24 0.46 -7.38 -14.30
CA VAL A 24 -0.02 -8.08 -15.50
C VAL A 24 -1.34 -7.52 -16.00
N LEU A 25 -2.32 -7.32 -15.11
CA LEU A 25 -3.68 -6.93 -15.48
C LEU A 25 -3.73 -5.53 -16.08
N VAL A 26 -3.00 -4.55 -15.53
CA VAL A 26 -3.04 -3.16 -15.99
C VAL A 26 -2.58 -3.05 -17.46
N PRO A 27 -1.40 -3.58 -17.88
CA PRO A 27 -1.01 -3.56 -19.29
C PRO A 27 -1.97 -4.33 -20.20
N VAL A 28 -2.41 -5.52 -19.80
CA VAL A 28 -3.31 -6.36 -20.62
C VAL A 28 -4.65 -5.67 -20.86
N LEU A 29 -5.26 -5.10 -19.82
CA LEU A 29 -6.53 -4.39 -19.95
C LEU A 29 -6.36 -3.07 -20.70
N ARG A 30 -5.20 -2.41 -20.60
CA ARG A 30 -4.88 -1.22 -21.38
C ARG A 30 -4.74 -1.54 -22.87
N ALA A 31 -4.03 -2.61 -23.22
CA ALA A 31 -3.88 -3.08 -24.60
C ALA A 31 -5.22 -3.45 -25.24
N LYS A 32 -6.18 -3.94 -24.44
CA LYS A 32 -7.56 -4.23 -24.85
C LYS A 32 -8.48 -3.00 -24.89
N GLY A 33 -7.98 -1.79 -24.63
CA GLY A 33 -8.78 -0.57 -24.59
C GLY A 33 -9.80 -0.50 -23.44
N ARG A 34 -9.68 -1.35 -22.41
CA ARG A 34 -10.63 -1.45 -21.29
C ARG A 34 -10.30 -0.54 -20.11
N LEU A 35 -9.11 0.08 -20.11
CA LEU A 35 -8.68 1.02 -19.07
C LEU A 35 -8.55 2.44 -19.63
N PRO A 36 -9.08 3.45 -18.91
CA PRO A 36 -8.81 4.85 -19.19
C PRO A 36 -7.30 5.13 -19.22
N ALA A 37 -6.89 6.08 -20.06
CA ALA A 37 -5.47 6.39 -20.26
C ALA A 37 -4.79 7.00 -19.02
N TRP A 38 -5.57 7.52 -18.06
CA TRP A 38 -5.04 8.04 -16.79
C TRP A 38 -4.64 6.95 -15.80
N VAL A 39 -5.11 5.70 -15.96
CA VAL A 39 -4.83 4.62 -14.98
C VAL A 39 -3.35 4.29 -14.93
N THR A 40 -2.67 4.20 -16.08
CA THR A 40 -1.24 3.87 -16.15
C THR A 40 -0.34 4.88 -15.43
N PRO A 41 -0.41 6.21 -15.70
CA PRO A 41 0.41 7.17 -14.96
C PRO A 41 0.04 7.23 -13.47
N VAL A 42 -1.24 7.04 -13.10
CA VAL A 42 -1.63 6.96 -11.68
C VAL A 42 -1.02 5.74 -11.01
N TYR A 43 -0.97 4.58 -11.68
CA TYR A 43 -0.33 3.38 -11.16
C TYR A 43 1.16 3.60 -10.90
N ILE A 44 1.88 4.15 -11.89
CA ILE A 44 3.32 4.45 -11.77
C ILE A 44 3.56 5.48 -10.66
N GLY A 45 2.76 6.55 -10.61
CA GLY A 45 2.85 7.56 -9.56
C GLY A 45 2.57 6.99 -8.17
N SER A 46 1.57 6.11 -8.05
CA SER A 46 1.26 5.43 -6.78
C SER A 46 2.43 4.53 -6.35
N PHE A 47 3.03 3.78 -7.28
CA PHE A 47 4.21 2.95 -7.00
C PHE A 47 5.36 3.79 -6.46
N LEU A 48 5.69 4.91 -7.12
CA LEU A 48 6.73 5.82 -6.65
C LEU A 48 6.40 6.43 -5.29
N ALA A 49 5.13 6.79 -5.06
CA ALA A 49 4.67 7.32 -3.79
C ALA A 49 4.79 6.30 -2.65
N CYS A 50 4.47 5.02 -2.89
CA CYS A 50 4.63 3.95 -1.89
C CYS A 50 6.12 3.68 -1.61
N ALA A 51 6.91 3.52 -2.68
CA ALA A 51 8.35 3.25 -2.60
C ALA A 51 9.10 4.33 -1.82
N LEU A 52 8.95 5.59 -2.23
CA LEU A 52 9.66 6.73 -1.66
C LEU A 52 9.01 7.23 -0.36
N GLY A 53 7.70 7.02 -0.21
CA GLY A 53 6.92 7.52 0.93
C GLY A 53 7.11 6.70 2.20
N TRP A 54 7.29 5.37 2.08
CA TRP A 54 7.54 4.52 3.25
C TRP A 54 8.25 3.20 2.96
N GLU A 55 8.04 2.53 1.84
CA GLU A 55 8.51 1.14 1.67
C GLU A 55 10.04 1.00 1.70
N LEU A 56 10.78 1.93 1.10
CA LEU A 56 12.25 1.94 1.20
C LEU A 56 12.69 2.17 2.65
N TRP A 57 12.09 3.16 3.32
CA TRP A 57 12.44 3.51 4.69
C TRP A 57 12.16 2.36 5.65
N PHE A 58 10.99 1.74 5.55
CA PHE A 58 10.59 0.61 6.38
C PHE A 58 11.40 -0.64 6.07
N SER A 59 11.78 -0.86 4.79
CA SER A 59 12.58 -2.01 4.41
C SER A 59 14.02 -1.88 4.90
N TYR A 60 14.66 -0.73 4.75
CA TYR A 60 16.07 -0.55 5.09
C TYR A 60 16.33 0.00 6.50
N GLY A 61 15.32 0.46 7.23
CA GLY A 61 15.51 0.99 8.58
C GLY A 61 16.31 2.31 8.62
N TRP A 62 16.25 3.13 7.56
CA TRP A 62 17.21 4.23 7.37
C TRP A 62 17.24 5.26 8.51
N VAL A 63 16.12 5.52 9.19
CA VAL A 63 16.05 6.54 10.23
C VAL A 63 15.29 6.00 11.43
N ALA A 64 16.04 5.73 12.51
CA ALA A 64 15.50 5.36 13.83
C ALA A 64 14.60 4.12 13.87
N GLY A 65 14.74 3.19 12.92
CA GLY A 65 14.05 1.89 12.96
C GLY A 65 14.95 0.77 12.47
N ASP A 66 14.50 -0.46 12.65
CA ASP A 66 15.27 -1.64 12.25
C ASP A 66 14.98 -2.02 10.80
N PRO A 67 16.00 -2.46 10.03
CA PRO A 67 15.77 -3.04 8.71
C PRO A 67 14.87 -4.27 8.81
N VAL A 68 14.12 -4.52 7.73
CA VAL A 68 13.07 -5.56 7.71
C VAL A 68 13.61 -6.96 7.94
N ASP A 69 14.88 -7.19 7.62
CA ASP A 69 15.53 -8.48 7.81
C ASP A 69 15.79 -8.82 9.28
N LEU A 70 16.05 -7.82 10.12
CA LEU A 70 16.14 -7.99 11.58
C LEU A 70 14.74 -8.11 12.24
N ARG A 71 13.70 -7.62 11.58
CA ARG A 71 12.34 -7.62 12.13
C ARG A 71 11.54 -8.89 11.83
N ARG A 72 12.04 -9.85 11.06
CA ARG A 72 11.26 -11.04 10.66
C ARG A 72 12.08 -12.33 10.65
N ALA A 73 11.40 -13.46 10.47
CA ALA A 73 12.03 -14.77 10.44
C ALA A 73 12.95 -14.97 9.22
N ASP A 74 14.03 -15.74 9.39
CA ASP A 74 15.06 -15.99 8.37
C ASP A 74 14.52 -16.57 7.06
N VAL A 75 13.48 -17.40 7.13
CA VAL A 75 12.85 -17.96 5.93
C VAL A 75 12.19 -16.87 5.07
N LEU A 76 11.63 -15.83 5.69
CA LEU A 76 11.10 -14.67 4.95
C LEU A 76 12.25 -13.84 4.37
N ASN A 77 13.41 -13.78 5.02
CA ASN A 77 14.60 -13.14 4.44
C ASN A 77 15.15 -13.88 3.22
N THR A 78 15.01 -15.20 3.21
CA THR A 78 15.40 -16.03 2.07
C THR A 78 14.43 -15.86 0.90
N MET A 79 13.12 -15.86 1.16
CA MET A 79 12.07 -15.88 0.13
C MET A 79 11.63 -14.49 -0.33
N LEU A 80 11.76 -13.48 0.51
CA LEU A 80 11.44 -12.07 0.22
C LEU A 80 12.61 -11.17 0.63
N PRO A 81 13.81 -11.30 0.04
CA PRO A 81 14.98 -10.54 0.47
C PRO A 81 14.70 -9.04 0.59
N MET A 82 15.35 -8.36 1.54
CA MET A 82 15.14 -6.91 1.77
C MET A 82 15.22 -6.08 0.48
N GLN A 83 16.13 -6.44 -0.43
CA GLN A 83 16.34 -5.76 -1.73
C GLN A 83 15.14 -5.88 -2.70
N ILE A 84 14.26 -6.86 -2.49
CA ILE A 84 13.06 -7.12 -3.29
C ILE A 84 11.80 -6.74 -2.51
N ASN A 85 11.85 -6.77 -1.18
CA ASN A 85 10.72 -6.52 -0.29
C ASN A 85 10.05 -5.17 -0.55
N TRP A 86 10.83 -4.08 -0.58
CA TRP A 86 10.29 -2.74 -0.83
C TRP A 86 9.61 -2.66 -2.19
N LEU A 87 10.16 -3.33 -3.21
CA LEU A 87 9.67 -3.32 -4.58
C LEU A 87 8.31 -4.02 -4.66
N LEU A 88 8.22 -5.24 -4.11
CA LEU A 88 6.98 -6.02 -4.15
C LEU A 88 5.87 -5.37 -3.33
N ASN A 89 6.17 -4.88 -2.13
CA ASN A 89 5.16 -4.17 -1.33
C ASN A 89 4.70 -2.88 -2.02
N SER A 90 5.62 -2.08 -2.58
CA SER A 90 5.25 -0.87 -3.32
C SER A 90 4.35 -1.18 -4.53
N LEU A 91 4.60 -2.28 -5.24
CA LEU A 91 3.77 -2.72 -6.37
C LEU A 91 2.40 -3.22 -5.91
N ALA A 92 2.35 -3.96 -4.80
CA ALA A 92 1.12 -4.42 -4.18
C ALA A 92 0.26 -3.25 -3.70
N ASP A 93 0.86 -2.28 -3.01
CA ASP A 93 0.21 -1.08 -2.53
C ASP A 93 -0.33 -0.24 -3.68
N ALA A 94 0.49 0.05 -4.70
CA ALA A 94 0.08 0.82 -5.85
C ALA A 94 -1.06 0.17 -6.64
N GLY A 95 -1.04 -1.16 -6.77
CA GLY A 95 -2.00 -1.88 -7.58
C GLY A 95 -3.24 -2.30 -6.78
N THR A 96 -3.03 -3.18 -5.81
CA THR A 96 -4.10 -3.80 -5.03
C THR A 96 -4.76 -2.79 -4.10
N VAL A 97 -3.99 -1.87 -3.50
CA VAL A 97 -4.55 -0.90 -2.55
C VAL A 97 -5.01 0.37 -3.24
N CYS A 98 -4.12 1.08 -3.95
CA CYS A 98 -4.47 2.35 -4.59
C CYS A 98 -5.43 2.17 -5.77
N LEU A 99 -5.09 1.40 -6.80
CA LEU A 99 -6.03 1.18 -7.92
C LEU A 99 -7.25 0.37 -7.48
N GLY A 100 -7.07 -0.64 -6.63
CA GLY A 100 -8.20 -1.42 -6.08
C GLY A 100 -9.18 -0.54 -5.30
N GLY A 101 -8.67 0.41 -4.50
CA GLY A 101 -9.50 1.37 -3.78
C GLY A 101 -10.24 2.33 -4.71
N LEU A 102 -9.59 2.83 -5.77
CA LEU A 102 -10.25 3.64 -6.78
C LEU A 102 -11.34 2.85 -7.52
N LEU A 103 -11.07 1.58 -7.85
CA LEU A 103 -12.05 0.68 -8.46
C LEU A 103 -13.25 0.45 -7.54
N LEU A 104 -13.00 0.21 -6.24
CA LEU A 104 -14.05 0.03 -5.24
C LEU A 104 -14.90 1.30 -5.09
N ALA A 105 -14.26 2.47 -5.01
CA ALA A 105 -14.95 3.77 -4.96
C ALA A 105 -15.83 3.98 -6.21
N TRP A 106 -15.34 3.61 -7.39
CA TRP A 106 -16.11 3.65 -8.64
C TRP A 106 -17.31 2.73 -8.61
N TRP A 107 -17.16 1.48 -8.13
CA TRP A 107 -18.29 0.56 -7.98
C TRP A 107 -19.31 1.05 -6.95
N ALA A 108 -18.86 1.46 -5.77
CA ALA A 108 -19.72 1.94 -4.69
C ALA A 108 -20.50 3.21 -5.09
N CYS A 109 -19.93 4.06 -5.95
CA CYS A 109 -20.58 5.26 -6.46
C CYS A 109 -21.40 5.03 -7.74
N GLY A 110 -21.73 3.79 -8.10
CA GLY A 110 -22.61 3.48 -9.24
C GLY A 110 -21.92 3.61 -10.60
N ARG A 111 -20.61 3.37 -10.67
CA ARG A 111 -19.80 3.41 -11.90
C ARG A 111 -19.79 4.76 -12.62
N ARG A 112 -20.04 5.86 -11.90
CA ARG A 112 -20.00 7.22 -12.44
C ARG A 112 -18.56 7.71 -12.60
N SER A 113 -18.15 8.04 -13.83
CA SER A 113 -16.82 8.60 -14.11
C SER A 113 -16.60 10.00 -13.51
N GLU A 114 -17.69 10.71 -13.21
CA GLU A 114 -17.66 12.05 -12.62
C GLU A 114 -16.90 12.10 -11.28
N ILE A 115 -16.89 11.01 -10.51
CA ILE A 115 -16.14 10.93 -9.25
C ILE A 115 -14.63 11.12 -9.45
N PHE A 116 -14.12 10.91 -10.67
CA PHE A 116 -12.72 11.14 -11.00
C PHE A 116 -12.48 12.48 -11.70
N ARG A 117 -13.51 13.31 -11.88
CA ARG A 117 -13.41 14.67 -12.47
C ARG A 117 -13.53 15.78 -11.43
N ARG A 118 -14.24 15.50 -10.34
CA ARG A 118 -14.42 16.43 -9.21
C ARG A 118 -14.38 15.68 -7.90
N TRP A 119 -14.02 16.39 -6.84
CA TRP A 119 -13.98 15.82 -5.51
C TRP A 119 -15.38 15.35 -5.10
N HIS A 120 -15.51 14.06 -4.81
CA HIS A 120 -16.74 13.45 -4.33
C HIS A 120 -16.49 12.79 -2.97
N TRP A 121 -17.06 13.38 -1.91
CA TRP A 121 -16.84 12.94 -0.53
C TRP A 121 -17.17 11.47 -0.28
N GLY A 122 -18.22 10.94 -0.91
CA GLY A 122 -18.56 9.52 -0.80
C GLY A 122 -17.53 8.59 -1.44
N ALA A 123 -16.89 9.02 -2.55
CA ALA A 123 -15.87 8.21 -3.21
C ALA A 123 -14.56 8.25 -2.41
N PHE A 124 -14.22 9.44 -1.90
CA PHE A 124 -13.11 9.63 -0.97
C PHE A 124 -13.28 8.79 0.31
N ALA A 125 -14.47 8.78 0.92
CA ALA A 125 -14.73 7.99 2.13
C ALA A 125 -14.53 6.48 1.89
N VAL A 126 -14.98 5.97 0.74
CA VAL A 126 -14.75 4.57 0.35
C VAL A 126 -13.26 4.29 0.16
N LEU A 127 -12.54 5.17 -0.52
CA LEU A 127 -11.10 5.03 -0.74
C LEU A 127 -10.31 5.05 0.59
N LEU A 128 -10.59 6.02 1.46
CA LEU A 128 -9.97 6.14 2.78
C LEU A 128 -10.28 4.92 3.64
N GLY A 129 -11.54 4.52 3.70
CA GLY A 129 -11.97 3.33 4.44
C GLY A 129 -11.29 2.05 3.94
N TRP A 130 -11.13 1.91 2.61
CA TRP A 130 -10.41 0.80 2.01
C TRP A 130 -8.92 0.79 2.39
N CYS A 131 -8.22 1.92 2.26
CA CYS A 131 -6.80 2.00 2.61
C CYS A 131 -6.53 1.66 4.08
N ILE A 132 -7.34 2.21 4.99
CA ILE A 132 -7.23 1.90 6.42
C ILE A 132 -7.56 0.41 6.66
N ALA A 133 -8.68 -0.09 6.14
CA ALA A 133 -9.09 -1.47 6.38
C ALA A 133 -8.09 -2.49 5.81
N GLN A 134 -7.53 -2.23 4.63
CA GLN A 134 -6.53 -3.09 4.03
C GLN A 134 -5.24 -3.10 4.86
N ASN A 135 -4.78 -1.94 5.33
CA ASN A 135 -3.59 -1.89 6.17
C ASN A 135 -3.80 -2.59 7.52
N LEU A 136 -4.96 -2.38 8.16
CA LEU A 136 -5.34 -3.13 9.35
C LEU A 136 -5.30 -4.64 9.11
N PHE A 137 -5.80 -5.11 7.96
CA PHE A 137 -5.70 -6.52 7.60
C PHE A 137 -4.25 -6.99 7.44
N VAL A 138 -3.39 -6.21 6.78
CA VAL A 138 -1.97 -6.55 6.60
C VAL A 138 -1.25 -6.61 7.94
N GLU A 139 -1.36 -5.58 8.78
CA GLU A 139 -0.71 -5.55 10.09
C GLU A 139 -1.20 -6.68 10.99
N MET A 140 -2.51 -6.96 10.98
CA MET A 140 -3.08 -8.02 11.81
C MET A 140 -2.75 -9.42 11.29
N PHE A 141 -2.80 -9.70 9.99
CA PHE A 141 -2.80 -11.08 9.48
C PHE A 141 -1.58 -11.49 8.67
N LEU A 142 -0.74 -10.54 8.25
CA LEU A 142 0.45 -10.82 7.45
C LEU A 142 1.72 -10.39 8.18
N TYR A 143 1.75 -9.18 8.74
CA TYR A 143 2.97 -8.56 9.26
C TYR A 143 3.02 -8.44 10.78
N HIS A 144 2.17 -9.17 11.50
CA HIS A 144 2.16 -9.17 12.96
C HIS A 144 3.55 -9.31 13.58
N ASP A 145 4.32 -10.32 13.16
CA ASP A 145 5.66 -10.57 13.69
C ASP A 145 6.67 -9.52 13.27
N GLN A 146 6.46 -8.86 12.12
CA GLN A 146 7.35 -7.82 11.59
C GLN A 146 7.16 -6.47 12.28
N LEU A 147 5.95 -6.25 12.81
CA LEU A 147 5.49 -5.01 13.43
C LEU A 147 5.23 -5.17 14.94
N ALA A 148 5.79 -6.24 15.53
CA ALA A 148 5.63 -6.56 16.94
C ALA A 148 6.36 -5.55 17.84
N GLU A 149 6.02 -5.58 19.14
CA GLU A 149 6.72 -4.78 20.15
C GLU A 149 8.23 -5.09 20.15
N GLY A 150 9.05 -4.05 20.22
CA GLY A 150 10.51 -4.15 20.15
C GLY A 150 11.10 -4.16 18.74
N LYS A 151 10.29 -4.01 17.69
CA LYS A 151 10.72 -3.94 16.28
C LYS A 151 10.32 -2.60 15.63
N PRO A 152 10.99 -1.50 15.97
CA PRO A 152 10.60 -0.16 15.52
C PRO A 152 10.63 -0.02 14.00
N LEU A 153 9.55 0.54 13.43
CA LEU A 153 9.53 1.01 12.05
C LEU A 153 10.34 2.28 11.90
N SER A 154 11.08 2.41 10.80
CA SER A 154 11.80 3.64 10.47
C SER A 154 10.85 4.82 10.32
N TRP A 155 11.34 6.02 10.59
CA TRP A 155 10.71 7.24 10.08
C TRP A 155 10.64 7.19 8.55
N ALA A 156 9.58 7.79 8.00
CA ALA A 156 9.41 7.94 6.57
C ALA A 156 8.60 9.20 6.22
N PRO A 157 8.67 9.73 4.98
CA PRO A 157 7.91 10.89 4.57
C PRO A 157 6.40 10.80 4.82
N PHE A 158 5.79 9.64 4.61
CA PHE A 158 4.36 9.41 4.89
C PHE A 158 4.09 8.72 6.23
N ALA A 159 5.13 8.56 7.06
CA ALA A 159 5.01 8.22 8.48
C ALA A 159 5.83 9.23 9.32
N PRO A 160 5.50 10.53 9.25
CA PRO A 160 6.38 11.61 9.68
C PRO A 160 6.60 11.69 11.19
N THR A 161 5.72 11.09 11.99
CA THR A 161 5.90 11.01 13.45
C THR A 161 7.04 10.08 13.84
N GLY A 162 7.43 9.17 12.94
CA GLY A 162 8.43 8.13 13.18
C GLY A 162 8.12 7.29 14.42
N PRO A 163 9.15 6.59 14.95
CA PRO A 163 9.01 5.85 16.19
C PRO A 163 8.84 6.74 17.43
N TRP A 164 9.13 8.04 17.34
CA TRP A 164 9.10 8.97 18.47
C TRP A 164 7.69 9.29 18.97
N LEU A 165 6.74 9.45 18.04
CA LEU A 165 5.32 9.62 18.36
C LEU A 165 4.53 8.48 17.69
N ASN A 166 4.60 7.31 18.30
CA ASN A 166 3.94 6.10 17.81
C ASN A 166 3.08 5.42 18.89
N PRO A 167 1.98 6.04 19.34
CA PRO A 167 1.09 5.40 20.30
C PRO A 167 0.46 4.14 19.72
N THR A 168 0.22 3.15 20.58
CA THR A 168 -0.65 2.02 20.26
C THR A 168 -2.09 2.53 20.10
N LEU A 169 -2.70 2.28 18.95
CA LEU A 169 -4.09 2.64 18.69
C LEU A 169 -5.04 1.62 19.33
N PHE A 170 -4.77 0.33 19.12
CA PHE A 170 -5.49 -0.75 19.77
C PHE A 170 -4.68 -2.05 19.75
N ARG A 171 -5.10 -3.00 20.60
CA ARG A 171 -4.54 -4.35 20.69
C ARG A 171 -5.65 -5.37 20.49
N TYR A 172 -5.39 -6.41 19.71
CA TYR A 172 -6.34 -7.49 19.47
C TYR A 172 -5.62 -8.82 19.34
N ALA A 173 -5.99 -9.82 20.15
CA ALA A 173 -5.42 -11.17 20.12
C ALA A 173 -3.87 -11.21 20.16
N GLY A 174 -3.25 -10.35 21.00
CA GLY A 174 -1.79 -10.24 21.10
C GLY A 174 -1.12 -9.40 20.00
N ARG A 175 -1.90 -8.85 19.06
CA ARG A 175 -1.41 -8.03 17.96
C ARG A 175 -1.61 -6.55 18.26
N THR A 176 -0.60 -5.75 17.95
CA THR A 176 -0.57 -4.31 18.25
C THR A 176 -0.65 -3.53 16.95
N ILE A 177 -1.61 -2.60 16.88
CA ILE A 177 -1.73 -1.62 15.80
C ILE A 177 -1.24 -0.27 16.33
N THR A 178 -0.39 0.39 15.56
CA THR A 178 0.29 1.62 15.98
C THR A 178 -0.04 2.77 15.04
N LEU A 179 0.04 4.01 15.53
CA LEU A 179 -0.25 5.20 14.72
C LEU A 179 0.64 5.27 13.48
N GLN A 180 1.95 5.06 13.64
CA GLN A 180 2.94 5.15 12.57
C GLN A 180 2.63 4.20 11.41
N GLY A 181 2.13 2.98 11.70
CA GLY A 181 1.72 2.03 10.67
C GLY A 181 0.51 2.50 9.85
N GLN A 182 -0.40 3.27 10.47
CA GLN A 182 -1.59 3.79 9.80
C GLN A 182 -1.38 5.10 9.04
N LEU A 183 -0.33 5.87 9.38
CA LEU A 183 -0.11 7.21 8.81
C LEU A 183 -0.03 7.23 7.27
N PRO A 184 0.70 6.31 6.59
CA PRO A 184 0.71 6.28 5.13
C PRO A 184 -0.70 6.18 4.55
N TRP A 185 -1.56 5.39 5.19
CA TRP A 185 -2.92 5.11 4.74
C TRP A 185 -3.95 6.17 5.15
N LEU A 186 -3.56 7.12 5.99
CA LEU A 186 -4.32 8.35 6.24
C LEU A 186 -3.91 9.47 5.27
N ILE A 187 -2.63 9.54 4.92
CA ILE A 187 -2.04 10.61 4.09
C ILE A 187 -2.23 10.34 2.59
N VAL A 188 -2.04 9.10 2.14
CA VAL A 188 -2.09 8.75 0.70
C VAL A 188 -3.47 8.91 0.08
N PRO A 189 -4.60 8.49 0.69
CA PRO A 189 -5.91 8.58 0.04
C PRO A 189 -6.29 9.99 -0.46
N PRO A 190 -6.15 11.08 0.33
CA PRO A 190 -6.51 12.41 -0.16
C PRO A 190 -5.58 12.88 -1.29
N ILE A 191 -4.28 12.57 -1.20
CA ILE A 191 -3.29 12.89 -2.23
C ILE A 191 -3.62 12.13 -3.52
N LEU A 192 -3.78 10.81 -3.44
CA LEU A 192 -4.11 9.95 -4.56
C LEU A 192 -5.37 10.42 -5.28
N TYR A 193 -6.43 10.69 -4.52
CA TYR A 193 -7.70 11.10 -5.11
C TYR A 193 -7.61 12.47 -5.81
N GLY A 194 -6.90 13.42 -5.20
CA GLY A 194 -6.62 14.72 -5.83
C GLY A 194 -5.78 14.59 -7.11
N VAL A 195 -4.73 13.76 -7.09
CA VAL A 195 -3.87 13.49 -8.25
C VAL A 195 -4.64 12.85 -9.39
N VAL A 196 -5.55 11.90 -9.10
CA VAL A 196 -6.41 11.28 -10.11
C VAL A 196 -7.27 12.33 -10.79
N ILE A 197 -7.94 13.18 -10.01
CA ILE A 197 -8.80 14.25 -10.55
C ILE A 197 -8.02 15.19 -11.46
N GLU A 198 -6.85 15.64 -11.02
CA GLU A 198 -5.99 16.52 -11.81
C GLU A 198 -5.48 15.85 -13.09
N THR A 199 -5.08 14.58 -13.00
CA THR A 199 -4.60 13.79 -14.15
C THR A 199 -5.71 13.58 -15.18
N VAL A 200 -6.94 13.34 -14.75
CA VAL A 200 -8.11 13.22 -15.62
C VAL A 200 -8.37 14.55 -16.34
N LYS A 201 -8.44 15.66 -15.62
CA LYS A 201 -8.69 17.00 -16.20
C LYS A 201 -7.63 17.38 -17.24
N ARG A 202 -6.35 17.19 -16.94
CA ARG A 202 -5.25 17.51 -17.86
C ARG A 202 -5.33 16.73 -19.16
N ARG A 203 -5.75 15.46 -19.08
CA ARG A 203 -5.88 14.60 -20.26
C ARG A 203 -7.11 14.94 -21.09
N GLU A 204 -8.21 15.35 -20.47
CA GLU A 204 -9.39 15.84 -21.18
C GLU A 204 -9.13 17.18 -21.87
N ALA A 205 -8.28 18.05 -21.30
CA ALA A 205 -7.88 19.32 -21.94
C ALA A 205 -6.88 19.17 -23.10
N ALA A 206 -6.21 18.02 -23.21
CA ALA A 206 -5.17 17.76 -24.20
C ALA A 206 -5.65 16.93 -25.40
N GLY A 207 -6.92 16.51 -25.43
CA GLY A 207 -7.55 15.77 -26.52
C GLY A 207 -8.66 16.58 -27.16
#